data_AF-A0A949H526-F1
#
_entry.id   AF-A0A949H526-F1
#
_cell.length_a   1.000
_cell.length_b   1.000
_cell.length_c   1.000
_cell.angle_alpha   90.00
_cell.angle_beta   90.00
_cell.angle_gamma   90.00
#
_symmetry.space_group_name_H-M   'P 1'
#
loop_
_entity.id
_entity.type
_entity.pdbx_description
1 polymer ?
#
loop_
_entity_poly.entity_id
_entity_poly.type
_entity_poly.pdbx_seq_one_letter_code
_entity_poly.pdbx_strand_id
1 'polypeptide(L)'
;MKISQRLLLAGAVSIAAAVIAGGTGLVGMNLAGNSTDRVTMIAESIRHHMEGDMMHDALRGDVLLALKASAAGDAAELDAVTQEVADHANSFREAVAANEGLPLPEDISATLQALKPNLDSYINSAKNIVAVASQDPASANAQFADFMTAFEALEEDMGTAADQIQAAADDINSTAAAQRGQLQLLLVTALLASAGIVGLFSFLTIRAVVTPINEMSNAMNTLAKGNTSVAIPATSRKDEIGAMASSVLVFKTSMIESERLKAAKDEADRQAAAERTKMMESLADMFETSMGGIVVSVSSAATELQATAQSLQSTAEVTSRKTSAVADASQQTTDNVQSVAAATEQLSASINEIGNQVNQSSNIISSAVIQAEKTNARVKALADTSRKIGEVVTLINEIASQTNLLALNATIESARAGEMGKGFAVVASEVKNLANQTAKATEVIAAQVRDIQDATQHSATAIDEIANTIGKVHEIGVAIQAAVSQQAAATQQISRNVHDASSGTKAVAENIIGVTESSQATSAGSGEVLTAAAELAESSERLRREMSRFVQSVRAA
;
A
#
# COMPACT_ATOMS: atom_id res chain seq x y z
N MET A 1 75.46 16.83 8.06
CA MET A 1 74.60 15.63 8.04
C MET A 1 74.88 14.92 6.74
N LYS A 2 75.15 13.61 6.79
CA LYS A 2 75.53 12.83 5.62
C LYS A 2 74.37 12.75 4.62
N ILE A 3 74.65 12.60 3.33
CA ILE A 3 73.60 12.47 2.29
C ILE A 3 72.66 11.30 2.62
N SER A 4 73.22 10.16 3.05
CA SER A 4 72.45 8.98 3.47
C SER A 4 71.52 9.25 4.64
N GLN A 5 71.98 10.03 5.63
CA GLN A 5 71.16 10.43 6.78
C GLN A 5 69.99 11.32 6.34
N ARG A 6 70.20 12.22 5.37
CA ARG A 6 69.14 13.10 4.84
C ARG A 6 68.07 12.33 4.05
N LEU A 7 68.48 11.34 3.27
CA LEU A 7 67.56 10.47 2.53
C LEU A 7 66.74 9.56 3.48
N LEU A 8 67.38 9.02 4.53
CA LEU A 8 66.68 8.28 5.58
C LEU A 8 65.67 9.17 6.33
N LEU A 9 66.05 10.41 6.64
CA LEU A 9 65.15 11.37 7.28
C LEU A 9 63.95 11.72 6.36
N ALA A 10 64.18 11.88 5.06
CA ALA A 10 63.09 12.11 4.09
C ALA A 10 62.13 10.92 4.01
N GLY A 11 62.65 9.68 3.96
CA GLY A 11 61.83 8.47 3.99
C GLY A 11 61.02 8.34 5.29
N ALA A 12 61.62 8.64 6.44
CA ALA A 12 60.93 8.65 7.72
C ALA A 12 59.81 9.70 7.79
N VAL A 13 60.04 10.90 7.24
CA VAL A 13 59.03 11.96 7.16
C VAL A 13 57.85 11.55 6.24
N SER A 14 58.12 10.90 5.11
CA SER A 14 57.06 10.39 4.22
C SER A 14 56.21 9.29 4.88
N ILE A 15 56.83 8.37 5.62
CA ILE A 15 56.11 7.33 6.37
C ILE A 15 55.26 7.95 7.48
N ALA A 16 55.80 8.90 8.24
CA ALA A 16 55.06 9.60 9.29
C ALA A 16 53.83 10.34 8.73
N ALA A 17 53.96 11.00 7.58
CA ALA A 17 52.84 11.65 6.90
C ALA A 17 51.75 10.65 6.46
N ALA A 18 52.13 9.49 5.93
CA ALA A 18 51.19 8.44 5.55
C ALA A 18 50.44 7.86 6.77
N VAL A 19 51.12 7.66 7.90
CA VAL A 19 50.51 7.19 9.15
C VAL A 19 49.50 8.19 9.70
N ILE A 20 49.81 9.50 9.67
CA ILE A 20 48.87 10.55 10.12
C ILE A 20 47.62 10.58 9.22
N ALA A 21 47.79 10.53 7.91
CA ALA A 21 46.67 10.51 6.97
C ALA A 21 45.80 9.24 7.15
N GLY A 22 46.43 8.07 7.31
CA GLY A 22 45.73 6.80 7.56
C GLY A 22 44.99 6.77 8.90
N GLY A 23 45.61 7.31 9.96
CA GLY A 23 44.99 7.42 11.29
C GLY A 23 43.74 8.31 11.29
N THR A 24 43.81 9.47 10.63
CA THR A 24 42.65 10.36 10.46
C THR A 24 41.52 9.68 9.66
N GLY A 25 41.87 8.88 8.63
CA GLY A 25 40.91 8.08 7.88
C GLY A 25 40.19 7.04 8.74
N LEU A 26 40.91 6.30 9.57
CA LEU A 26 40.33 5.28 10.47
C LEU A 26 39.38 5.88 11.51
N VAL A 27 39.75 7.03 12.11
CA VAL A 27 38.86 7.76 13.04
C VAL A 27 37.59 8.23 12.32
N GLY A 28 37.72 8.73 11.09
CA GLY A 28 36.58 9.11 10.26
C GLY A 28 35.64 7.95 9.95
N MET A 29 36.18 6.76 9.64
CA MET A 29 35.38 5.56 9.40
C MET A 29 34.62 5.10 10.66
N ASN A 30 35.25 5.16 11.83
CA ASN A 30 34.60 4.75 13.08
C ASN A 30 33.45 5.71 13.47
N LEU A 31 33.66 7.03 13.34
CA LEU A 31 32.62 8.04 13.57
C LEU A 31 31.47 7.89 12.58
N ALA A 32 31.77 7.64 11.30
CA ALA A 32 30.75 7.38 10.30
C ALA A 32 29.92 6.12 10.63
N GLY A 33 30.59 5.04 11.07
CA GLY A 33 29.91 3.82 11.53
C GLY A 33 28.93 4.08 12.67
N ASN A 34 29.38 4.76 13.74
CA ASN A 34 28.51 5.11 14.87
C ASN A 34 27.33 5.99 14.46
N SER A 35 27.53 6.90 13.50
CA SER A 35 26.44 7.73 12.96
C SER A 35 25.44 6.89 12.16
N THR A 36 25.91 5.92 11.37
CA THR A 36 25.03 5.01 10.63
C THR A 36 24.21 4.14 11.58
N ASP A 37 24.81 3.59 12.63
CA ASP A 37 24.09 2.79 13.63
C ASP A 37 22.97 3.59 14.30
N ARG A 38 23.22 4.88 14.63
CA ARG A 38 22.20 5.77 15.20
C ARG A 38 21.06 6.07 14.22
N VAL A 39 21.37 6.28 12.94
CA VAL A 39 20.37 6.50 11.89
C VAL A 39 19.51 5.25 11.68
N THR A 40 20.11 4.06 11.63
CA THR A 40 19.38 2.80 11.49
C THR A 40 18.47 2.55 12.68
N MET A 41 18.96 2.77 13.91
CA MET A 41 18.18 2.64 15.14
C MET A 41 16.95 3.54 15.16
N ILE A 42 17.10 4.84 14.85
CA ILE A 42 15.96 5.76 14.87
C ILE A 42 14.99 5.47 13.72
N ALA A 43 15.48 5.01 12.57
CA ALA A 43 14.64 4.59 11.45
C ALA A 43 13.80 3.34 11.76
N GLU A 44 14.36 2.38 12.51
CA GLU A 44 13.61 1.23 13.03
C GLU A 44 12.53 1.68 14.02
N SER A 45 12.86 2.63 14.90
CA SER A 45 11.89 3.20 15.84
C SER A 45 10.72 3.91 15.15
N ILE A 46 11.02 4.72 14.12
CA ILE A 46 9.99 5.34 13.27
C ILE A 46 9.08 4.28 12.64
N ARG A 47 9.65 3.19 12.11
CA ARG A 47 8.86 2.12 11.49
C ARG A 47 7.91 1.47 12.49
N HIS A 48 8.42 1.06 13.66
CA HIS A 48 7.59 0.48 14.70
C HIS A 48 6.50 1.46 15.17
N HIS A 49 6.84 2.75 15.27
CA HIS A 49 5.87 3.77 15.66
C HIS A 49 4.76 3.95 14.60
N MET A 50 5.12 4.01 13.31
CA MET A 50 4.16 4.05 12.21
C MET A 50 3.28 2.79 12.15
N GLU A 51 3.85 1.61 12.41
CA GLU A 51 3.07 0.38 12.52
C GLU A 51 2.07 0.45 13.68
N GLY A 52 2.49 1.00 14.82
CA GLY A 52 1.59 1.27 15.94
C GLY A 52 0.46 2.24 15.58
N ASP A 53 0.78 3.34 14.89
CA ASP A 53 -0.18 4.37 14.46
C ASP A 53 -1.23 3.80 13.49
N MET A 54 -0.79 2.98 12.53
CA MET A 54 -1.70 2.26 11.64
C MET A 54 -2.62 1.31 12.41
N MET A 55 -2.10 0.59 13.42
CA MET A 55 -2.93 -0.31 14.24
C MET A 55 -3.88 0.45 15.17
N HIS A 56 -3.50 1.64 15.64
CA HIS A 56 -4.36 2.54 16.42
C HIS A 56 -5.60 2.92 15.62
N ASP A 57 -5.41 3.38 14.38
CA ASP A 57 -6.50 3.72 13.47
C ASP A 57 -7.32 2.50 13.01
N ALA A 58 -6.65 1.36 12.74
CA ALA A 58 -7.31 0.12 12.37
C ALA A 58 -8.27 -0.36 13.46
N LEU A 59 -7.85 -0.35 14.74
CA LEU A 59 -8.72 -0.72 15.87
C LEU A 59 -9.97 0.15 15.95
N ARG A 60 -9.85 1.45 15.67
CA ARG A 60 -11.00 2.36 15.64
C ARG A 60 -11.95 2.00 14.50
N GLY A 61 -11.39 1.70 13.34
CA GLY A 61 -12.14 1.20 12.18
C GLY A 61 -12.92 -0.07 12.53
N ASP A 62 -12.29 -1.03 13.18
CA ASP A 62 -12.90 -2.30 13.58
C ASP A 62 -14.04 -2.08 14.59
N VAL A 63 -13.85 -1.21 15.58
CA VAL A 63 -14.91 -0.89 16.55
C VAL A 63 -16.13 -0.26 15.85
N LEU A 64 -15.90 0.66 14.91
CA LEU A 64 -16.98 1.25 14.11
C LEU A 64 -17.70 0.20 13.25
N LEU A 65 -16.94 -0.74 12.67
CA LEU A 65 -17.49 -1.82 11.87
C LEU A 65 -18.32 -2.78 12.74
N ALA A 66 -17.84 -3.13 13.94
CA ALA A 66 -18.57 -3.94 14.91
C ALA A 66 -19.90 -3.30 15.32
N LEU A 67 -19.90 -2.00 15.62
CA LEU A 67 -21.12 -1.26 15.96
C LEU A 67 -22.13 -1.26 14.80
N LYS A 68 -21.65 -1.08 13.57
CA LYS A 68 -22.49 -1.13 12.37
C LYS A 68 -23.06 -2.53 12.14
N ALA A 69 -22.24 -3.58 12.25
CA ALA A 69 -22.65 -4.97 12.09
C ALA A 69 -23.69 -5.38 13.15
N SER A 70 -23.46 -4.96 14.41
CA SER A 70 -24.38 -5.13 15.52
C SER A 70 -25.74 -4.46 15.29
N ALA A 71 -25.75 -3.21 14.81
CA ALA A 71 -27.00 -2.51 14.46
C ALA A 71 -27.76 -3.18 13.30
N ALA A 72 -27.04 -3.85 12.39
CA ALA A 72 -27.62 -4.60 11.27
C ALA A 72 -28.06 -6.03 11.66
N GLY A 73 -27.68 -6.53 12.84
CA GLY A 73 -27.90 -7.92 13.25
C GLY A 73 -27.03 -8.93 12.49
N ASP A 74 -25.89 -8.50 11.94
CA ASP A 74 -24.98 -9.34 11.16
C ASP A 74 -23.97 -10.06 12.06
N ALA A 75 -24.34 -11.26 12.52
CA ALA A 75 -23.51 -12.06 13.42
C ALA A 75 -22.22 -12.57 12.75
N ALA A 76 -22.23 -12.83 11.44
CA ALA A 76 -21.05 -13.32 10.73
C ALA A 76 -19.98 -12.23 10.61
N GLU A 77 -20.40 -10.99 10.31
CA GLU A 77 -19.50 -9.84 10.30
C GLU A 77 -18.96 -9.54 11.70
N LEU A 78 -19.80 -9.64 12.75
CA LEU A 78 -19.34 -9.46 14.14
C LEU A 78 -18.27 -10.47 14.57
N ASP A 79 -18.40 -11.74 14.18
CA ASP A 79 -17.40 -12.77 14.46
C ASP A 79 -16.08 -12.47 13.73
N ALA A 80 -16.15 -12.02 12.47
CA ALA A 80 -14.97 -11.63 11.69
C ALA A 80 -14.24 -10.43 12.33
N VAL A 81 -14.98 -9.37 12.66
CA VAL A 81 -14.42 -8.16 13.28
C VAL A 81 -13.84 -8.46 14.68
N THR A 82 -14.43 -9.39 15.43
CA THR A 82 -13.89 -9.82 16.73
C THR A 82 -12.48 -10.39 16.59
N GLN A 83 -12.23 -11.15 15.52
CA GLN A 83 -10.91 -11.68 15.22
C GLN A 83 -9.94 -10.58 14.78
N GLU A 84 -10.37 -9.67 13.91
CA GLU A 84 -9.57 -8.53 13.45
C GLU A 84 -9.12 -7.63 14.61
N VAL A 85 -10.03 -7.29 15.53
CA VAL A 85 -9.71 -6.51 16.74
C VAL A 85 -8.64 -7.22 17.59
N ALA A 86 -8.70 -8.54 17.70
CA ALA A 86 -7.70 -9.30 18.44
C ALA A 86 -6.33 -9.27 17.76
N ASP A 87 -6.30 -9.43 16.44
CA ASP A 87 -5.07 -9.48 15.63
C ASP A 87 -4.41 -8.10 15.54
N HIS A 88 -5.17 -7.03 15.29
CA HIS A 88 -4.66 -5.67 15.30
C HIS A 88 -4.21 -5.26 16.72
N ALA A 89 -4.92 -5.68 17.78
CA ALA A 89 -4.51 -5.36 19.15
C ALA A 89 -3.17 -6.03 19.52
N ASN A 90 -2.94 -7.25 19.05
CA ASN A 90 -1.67 -7.93 19.27
C ASN A 90 -0.55 -7.25 18.47
N SER A 91 -0.81 -6.95 17.19
CA SER A 91 0.14 -6.23 16.33
C SER A 91 0.51 -4.86 16.90
N PHE A 92 -0.45 -4.13 17.47
CA PHE A 92 -0.19 -2.83 18.10
C PHE A 92 0.72 -2.98 19.32
N ARG A 93 0.47 -3.98 20.17
CA ARG A 93 1.33 -4.28 21.32
C ARG A 93 2.74 -4.66 20.89
N GLU A 94 2.86 -5.47 19.85
CA GLU A 94 4.14 -5.89 19.29
C GLU A 94 4.91 -4.69 18.72
N ALA A 95 4.26 -3.82 17.98
CA ALA A 95 4.87 -2.61 17.42
C ALA A 95 5.42 -1.69 18.53
N VAL A 96 4.63 -1.44 19.59
CA VAL A 96 5.10 -0.62 20.73
C VAL A 96 6.24 -1.33 21.49
N ALA A 97 6.13 -2.65 21.72
CA ALA A 97 7.14 -3.42 22.44
C ALA A 97 8.45 -3.60 21.64
N ALA A 98 8.40 -3.61 20.30
CA ALA A 98 9.56 -3.74 19.44
C ALA A 98 10.57 -2.60 19.66
N ASN A 99 10.09 -1.42 20.07
CA ASN A 99 10.95 -0.30 20.45
C ASN A 99 11.75 -0.51 21.73
N GLU A 100 11.32 -1.40 22.64
CA GLU A 100 12.07 -1.70 23.88
C GLU A 100 13.37 -2.46 23.60
N GLY A 101 13.46 -3.14 22.45
CA GLY A 101 14.68 -3.81 22.00
C GLY A 101 15.73 -2.85 21.43
N LEU A 102 15.37 -1.59 21.18
CA LEU A 102 16.24 -0.59 20.58
C LEU A 102 16.94 0.25 21.65
N PRO A 103 18.23 0.58 21.49
CA PRO A 103 18.98 1.44 22.42
C PRO A 103 18.63 2.92 22.25
N LEU A 104 17.34 3.26 22.39
CA LEU A 104 16.80 4.60 22.17
C LEU A 104 17.25 5.60 23.26
N PRO A 105 17.23 6.91 22.95
CA PRO A 105 17.33 7.97 23.96
C PRO A 105 16.39 7.74 25.17
N GLU A 106 16.84 8.16 26.35
CA GLU A 106 16.14 7.90 27.62
C GLU A 106 14.75 8.55 27.67
N ASP A 107 14.63 9.75 27.10
CA ASP A 107 13.37 10.49 26.95
C ASP A 107 12.37 9.74 26.06
N ILE A 108 12.80 9.29 24.87
CA ILE A 108 11.95 8.49 23.97
C ILE A 108 11.54 7.18 24.65
N SER A 109 12.48 6.49 25.28
CA SER A 109 12.21 5.22 25.98
C SER A 109 11.19 5.40 27.11
N ALA A 110 11.29 6.50 27.86
CA ALA A 110 10.35 6.83 28.93
C ALA A 110 8.94 7.13 28.38
N THR A 111 8.85 7.91 27.29
CA THR A 111 7.56 8.21 26.63
C THR A 111 6.91 6.96 26.08
N LEU A 112 7.67 6.07 25.42
CA LEU A 112 7.16 4.81 24.91
C LEU A 112 6.70 3.85 26.03
N GLN A 113 7.34 3.87 27.19
CA GLN A 113 6.84 3.15 28.37
C GLN A 113 5.56 3.77 28.93
N ALA A 114 5.46 5.09 28.92
CA ALA A 114 4.28 5.82 29.38
C ALA A 114 3.04 5.60 28.50
N LEU A 115 3.21 5.21 27.22
CA LEU A 115 2.11 4.81 26.33
C LEU A 115 1.35 3.57 26.80
N LYS A 116 2.03 2.63 27.47
CA LYS A 116 1.48 1.29 27.73
C LYS A 116 0.14 1.28 28.47
N PRO A 117 -0.08 2.07 29.54
CA PRO A 117 -1.36 2.09 30.24
C PRO A 117 -2.52 2.59 29.37
N ASN A 118 -2.29 3.62 28.55
CA ASN A 118 -3.32 4.18 27.66
C ASN A 118 -3.56 3.24 26.47
N LEU A 119 -2.51 2.60 25.93
CA LEU A 119 -2.60 1.52 24.97
C LEU A 119 -3.46 0.36 25.49
N ASP A 120 -3.20 -0.08 26.72
CA ASP A 120 -3.97 -1.14 27.38
C ASP A 120 -5.44 -0.75 27.54
N SER A 121 -5.69 0.48 28.01
CA SER A 121 -7.03 1.02 28.19
C SER A 121 -7.81 1.05 26.86
N TYR A 122 -7.17 1.57 25.80
CA TYR A 122 -7.74 1.66 24.45
C TYR A 122 -8.08 0.28 23.88
N ILE A 123 -7.13 -0.66 23.90
CA ILE A 123 -7.33 -2.03 23.41
C ILE A 123 -8.43 -2.75 24.19
N ASN A 124 -8.44 -2.61 25.52
CA ASN A 124 -9.46 -3.26 26.34
C ASN A 124 -10.85 -2.67 26.09
N SER A 125 -10.95 -1.35 25.88
CA SER A 125 -12.19 -0.68 25.51
C SER A 125 -12.70 -1.18 24.15
N ALA A 126 -11.83 -1.29 23.14
CA ALA A 126 -12.17 -1.86 21.83
C ALA A 126 -12.72 -3.28 21.95
N LYS A 127 -12.00 -4.17 22.64
CA LYS A 127 -12.41 -5.55 22.86
C LYS A 127 -13.74 -5.66 23.61
N ASN A 128 -13.97 -4.80 24.60
CA ASN A 128 -15.21 -4.80 25.37
C ASN A 128 -16.41 -4.34 24.54
N ILE A 129 -16.27 -3.28 23.74
CA ILE A 129 -17.34 -2.82 22.85
C ILE A 129 -17.73 -3.93 21.88
N VAL A 130 -16.76 -4.56 21.23
CA VAL A 130 -17.01 -5.62 20.25
C VAL A 130 -17.65 -6.84 20.90
N ALA A 131 -17.21 -7.23 22.11
CA ALA A 131 -17.82 -8.31 22.87
C ALA A 131 -19.29 -8.03 23.24
N VAL A 132 -19.59 -6.80 23.69
CA VAL A 132 -20.95 -6.39 24.06
C VAL A 132 -21.85 -6.21 22.82
N ALA A 133 -21.27 -5.81 21.68
CA ALA A 133 -22.00 -5.57 20.43
C ALA A 133 -22.76 -6.81 19.93
N SER A 134 -22.29 -8.02 20.25
CA SER A 134 -23.00 -9.27 19.93
C SER A 134 -24.27 -9.54 20.75
N GLN A 135 -24.41 -8.89 21.92
CA GLN A 135 -25.47 -9.17 22.90
C GLN A 135 -26.41 -7.98 23.11
N ASP A 136 -25.87 -6.77 23.17
CA ASP A 136 -26.61 -5.55 23.46
C ASP A 136 -26.05 -4.38 22.61
N PRO A 137 -26.61 -4.15 21.40
CA PRO A 137 -26.19 -3.07 20.52
C PRO A 137 -26.31 -1.67 21.17
N ALA A 138 -27.30 -1.47 22.04
CA ALA A 138 -27.52 -0.19 22.70
C ALA A 138 -26.43 0.08 23.75
N SER A 139 -26.05 -0.94 24.52
CA SER A 139 -24.94 -0.83 25.48
C SER A 139 -23.59 -0.64 24.79
N ALA A 140 -23.34 -1.37 23.69
CA ALA A 140 -22.11 -1.19 22.90
C ALA A 140 -22.00 0.24 22.34
N ASN A 141 -23.08 0.78 21.79
CA ASN A 141 -23.10 2.15 21.28
C ASN A 141 -22.95 3.20 22.40
N ALA A 142 -23.46 2.93 23.62
CA ALA A 142 -23.30 3.83 24.76
C ALA A 142 -21.84 3.93 25.24
N GLN A 143 -21.04 2.87 25.07
CA GLN A 143 -19.63 2.84 25.44
C GLN A 143 -18.70 3.52 24.42
N PHE A 144 -19.21 3.83 23.23
CA PHE A 144 -18.40 4.42 22.15
C PHE A 144 -17.77 5.76 22.55
N ALA A 145 -18.45 6.57 23.37
CA ALA A 145 -17.89 7.84 23.86
C ALA A 145 -16.65 7.65 24.77
N ASP A 146 -16.68 6.65 25.64
CA ASP A 146 -15.55 6.33 26.52
C ASP A 146 -14.39 5.71 25.71
N PHE A 147 -14.70 4.92 24.68
CA PHE A 147 -13.72 4.44 23.72
C PHE A 147 -13.04 5.58 22.96
N MET A 148 -13.79 6.56 22.47
CA MET A 148 -13.21 7.73 21.81
C MET A 148 -12.34 8.56 22.76
N THR A 149 -12.70 8.63 24.05
CA THR A 149 -11.85 9.27 25.07
C THR A 149 -10.52 8.54 25.23
N ALA A 150 -10.54 7.19 25.26
CA ALA A 150 -9.32 6.39 25.32
C ALA A 150 -8.49 6.47 24.03
N PHE A 151 -9.16 6.58 22.87
CA PHE A 151 -8.54 6.80 21.57
C PHE A 151 -7.77 8.13 21.55
N GLU A 152 -8.42 9.23 21.90
CA GLU A 152 -7.84 10.58 21.90
C GLU A 152 -6.67 10.71 22.89
N ALA A 153 -6.80 10.14 24.09
CA ALA A 153 -5.71 10.14 25.07
C ALA A 153 -4.46 9.39 24.56
N LEU A 154 -4.66 8.27 23.88
CA LEU A 154 -3.57 7.50 23.29
C LEU A 154 -2.99 8.21 22.06
N GLU A 155 -3.82 8.86 21.25
CA GLU A 155 -3.39 9.67 20.10
C GLU A 155 -2.46 10.81 20.54
N GLU A 156 -2.79 11.51 21.63
CA GLU A 156 -1.95 12.58 22.20
C GLU A 156 -0.58 12.06 22.67
N ASP A 157 -0.57 10.94 23.39
CA ASP A 157 0.68 10.33 23.85
C ASP A 157 1.53 9.83 22.67
N MET A 158 0.89 9.24 21.65
CA MET A 158 1.57 8.76 20.44
C MET A 158 2.14 9.91 19.64
N GLY A 159 1.41 11.03 19.51
CA GLY A 159 1.92 12.26 18.92
C GLY A 159 3.15 12.79 19.66
N THR A 160 3.14 12.76 20.99
CA THR A 160 4.31 13.14 21.80
C THR A 160 5.51 12.23 21.52
N ALA A 161 5.29 10.91 21.41
CA ALA A 161 6.35 9.97 21.03
C ALA A 161 6.87 10.22 19.61
N ALA A 162 5.97 10.48 18.65
CA ALA A 162 6.31 10.81 17.26
C ALA A 162 7.22 12.04 17.18
N ASP A 163 6.84 13.11 17.89
CA ASP A 163 7.60 14.36 17.93
C ASP A 163 9.00 14.16 18.49
N GLN A 164 9.15 13.38 19.57
CA GLN A 164 10.46 13.08 20.15
C GLN A 164 11.32 12.20 19.23
N ILE A 165 10.72 11.17 18.61
CA ILE A 165 11.41 10.30 17.65
C ILE A 165 11.88 11.11 16.44
N GLN A 166 11.03 11.99 15.91
CA GLN A 166 11.36 12.85 14.78
C GLN A 166 12.44 13.88 15.14
N ALA A 167 12.34 14.52 16.31
CA ALA A 167 13.35 15.45 16.81
C ALA A 167 14.72 14.77 16.98
N ALA A 168 14.75 13.53 17.48
CA ALA A 168 15.98 12.75 17.56
C ALA A 168 16.54 12.39 16.17
N ALA A 169 15.68 12.08 15.20
CA ALA A 169 16.11 11.84 13.82
C ALA A 169 16.75 13.10 13.20
N ASP A 170 16.16 14.27 13.43
CA ASP A 170 16.68 15.55 12.94
C ASP A 170 18.00 15.95 13.63
N ASP A 171 18.11 15.73 14.94
CA ASP A 171 19.37 15.93 15.68
C ASP A 171 20.49 15.01 15.17
N ILE A 172 20.19 13.73 14.96
CA ILE A 172 21.15 12.76 14.41
C ILE A 172 21.60 13.19 13.01
N ASN A 173 20.67 13.56 12.13
CA ASN A 173 20.98 13.99 10.77
C ASN A 173 21.80 15.28 10.72
N SER A 174 21.44 16.28 11.53
CA SER A 174 22.16 17.56 11.60
C SER A 174 23.57 17.39 12.20
N THR A 175 23.70 16.59 13.26
CA THR A 175 24.98 16.25 13.86
C THR A 175 25.86 15.44 12.90
N ALA A 176 25.29 14.47 12.17
CA ALA A 176 26.00 13.69 11.16
C ALA A 176 26.50 14.58 10.00
N ALA A 177 25.69 15.54 9.55
CA ALA A 177 26.08 16.49 8.51
C ALA A 177 27.23 17.41 8.99
N ALA A 178 27.15 17.92 10.23
CA ALA A 178 28.22 18.72 10.83
C ALA A 178 29.53 17.92 10.99
N GLN A 179 29.45 16.68 11.49
CA GLN A 179 30.59 15.78 11.63
C GLN A 179 31.22 15.45 10.27
N ARG A 180 30.41 15.22 9.23
CA ARG A 180 30.89 14.98 7.87
C ARG A 180 31.69 16.18 7.34
N GLY A 181 31.19 17.40 7.53
CA GLY A 181 31.90 18.62 7.13
C GLY A 181 33.23 18.81 7.88
N GLN A 182 33.22 18.55 9.20
CA GLN A 182 34.43 18.67 10.02
C GLN A 182 35.48 17.61 9.67
N LEU A 183 35.07 16.36 9.40
CA LEU A 183 35.94 15.27 8.94
C LEU A 183 36.53 15.55 7.56
N GLN A 184 35.73 16.08 6.63
CA GLN A 184 36.23 16.51 5.32
C GLN A 184 37.28 17.61 5.44
N LEU A 185 37.04 18.62 6.28
CA LEU A 185 38.01 19.69 6.52
C LEU A 185 39.31 19.16 7.15
N LEU A 186 39.22 18.28 8.16
CA LEU A 186 40.37 17.65 8.82
C LEU A 186 41.18 16.76 7.85
N LEU A 187 40.51 15.99 6.99
CA LEU A 187 41.18 15.18 5.96
C LEU A 187 41.89 16.07 4.94
N VAL A 188 41.23 17.11 4.44
CA VAL A 188 41.84 18.05 3.48
C VAL A 188 43.02 18.79 4.10
N THR A 189 42.91 19.27 5.35
CA THR A 189 44.04 19.91 6.03
C THR A 189 45.16 18.93 6.35
N ALA A 190 44.88 17.69 6.75
CA ALA A 190 45.89 16.65 6.96
C ALA A 190 46.62 16.29 5.66
N LEU A 191 45.90 16.17 4.54
CA LEU A 191 46.47 15.92 3.21
C LEU A 191 47.32 17.10 2.71
N LEU A 192 46.84 18.34 2.86
CA LEU A 192 47.58 19.54 2.49
C LEU A 192 48.82 19.76 3.37
N ALA A 193 48.72 19.52 4.68
CA ALA A 193 49.86 19.58 5.58
C ALA A 193 50.89 18.49 5.24
N SER A 194 50.44 17.26 4.94
CA SER A 194 51.31 16.16 4.50
C SER A 194 52.00 16.48 3.18
N ALA A 195 51.26 17.02 2.20
CA ALA A 195 51.81 17.46 0.91
C ALA A 195 52.79 18.63 1.08
N GLY A 196 52.50 19.58 1.97
CA GLY A 196 53.37 20.70 2.31
C GLY A 196 54.66 20.27 3.00
N ILE A 197 54.59 19.32 3.94
CA ILE A 197 55.76 18.74 4.62
C ILE A 197 56.63 18.00 3.61
N VAL A 198 56.05 17.13 2.77
CA VAL A 198 56.77 16.40 1.73
C VAL A 198 57.38 17.35 0.69
N GLY A 199 56.64 18.38 0.28
CA GLY A 199 57.11 19.41 -0.65
C GLY A 199 58.26 20.26 -0.09
N LEU A 200 58.15 20.71 1.16
CA LEU A 200 59.21 21.46 1.85
C LEU A 200 60.47 20.62 2.03
N PHE A 201 60.33 19.34 2.43
CA PHE A 201 61.47 18.45 2.60
C PHE A 201 62.14 18.09 1.27
N SER A 202 61.34 17.88 0.22
CA SER A 202 61.84 17.66 -1.14
C SER A 202 62.61 18.87 -1.63
N PHE A 203 62.07 20.09 -1.43
CA PHE A 203 62.73 21.35 -1.77
C PHE A 203 64.06 21.56 -1.01
N LEU A 204 64.09 21.29 0.30
CA LEU A 204 65.29 21.38 1.12
C LEU A 204 66.36 20.36 0.68
N THR A 205 65.95 19.14 0.30
CA THR A 205 66.85 18.10 -0.19
C THR A 205 67.42 18.46 -1.57
N ILE A 206 66.58 18.98 -2.47
CA ILE A 206 67.01 19.48 -3.80
C ILE A 206 68.05 20.59 -3.64
N ARG A 207 67.79 21.60 -2.81
CA ARG A 207 68.73 22.72 -2.62
C ARG A 207 70.03 22.30 -1.92
N ALA A 208 69.97 21.33 -1.01
CA ALA A 208 71.11 20.95 -0.18
C ALA A 208 71.99 19.83 -0.76
N VAL A 209 71.46 19.06 -1.72
CA VAL A 209 72.11 17.91 -2.36
C VAL A 209 72.15 18.06 -3.88
N VAL A 210 71.01 18.30 -4.54
CA VAL A 210 70.92 18.34 -6.02
C VAL A 210 71.61 19.58 -6.61
N THR A 211 71.41 20.79 -6.05
CA THR A 211 72.07 22.01 -6.55
C THR A 211 73.60 21.94 -6.46
N PRO A 212 74.21 21.54 -5.33
CA PRO A 212 75.67 21.36 -5.25
C PRO A 212 76.20 20.26 -6.15
N ILE A 213 75.44 19.18 -6.39
CA ILE A 213 75.83 18.13 -7.35
C ILE A 213 75.82 18.67 -8.78
N ASN A 214 74.83 19.48 -9.16
CA ASN A 214 74.79 20.13 -10.48
C ASN A 214 75.90 21.18 -10.64
N GLU A 215 76.23 21.95 -9.61
CA GLU A 215 77.36 22.89 -9.61
C GLU A 215 78.71 22.16 -9.71
N MET A 216 78.87 21.05 -8.98
CA MET A 216 80.03 20.17 -9.10
C MET A 216 80.13 19.52 -10.48
N SER A 217 78.99 19.11 -11.06
CA SER A 217 78.90 18.55 -12.42
C SER A 217 79.28 19.58 -13.47
N ASN A 218 78.82 20.83 -13.34
CA ASN A 218 79.20 21.94 -14.22
C ASN A 218 80.68 22.32 -14.09
N ALA A 219 81.24 22.35 -12.86
CA ALA A 219 82.66 22.56 -12.63
C ALA A 219 83.49 21.41 -13.26
N MET A 220 83.05 20.16 -13.10
CA MET A 220 83.68 18.98 -13.69
C MET A 220 83.62 18.99 -15.23
N ASN A 221 82.50 19.42 -15.83
CA ASN A 221 82.35 19.57 -17.28
C ASN A 221 83.24 20.70 -17.82
N THR A 222 83.48 21.74 -17.03
CA THR A 222 84.39 22.85 -17.36
C THR A 222 85.87 22.43 -17.28
N LEU A 223 86.23 21.61 -16.28
CA LEU A 223 87.53 20.91 -16.22
C LEU A 223 87.73 19.95 -17.40
N ALA A 224 86.71 19.15 -17.74
CA ALA A 224 86.75 18.19 -18.84
C ALA A 224 86.89 18.87 -20.23
N LYS A 225 86.43 20.13 -20.37
CA LYS A 225 86.63 20.97 -21.56
C LYS A 225 87.99 21.68 -21.60
N GLY A 226 88.91 21.35 -20.67
CA GLY A 226 90.30 21.81 -20.67
C GLY A 226 90.57 23.10 -19.91
N ASN A 227 89.58 23.70 -19.27
CA ASN A 227 89.76 24.94 -18.50
C ASN A 227 90.06 24.63 -17.02
N THR A 228 91.34 24.53 -16.68
CA THR A 228 91.82 24.22 -15.32
C THR A 228 91.76 25.42 -14.36
N SER A 229 91.42 26.61 -14.86
CA SER A 229 91.27 27.84 -14.06
C SER A 229 89.96 27.91 -13.29
N VAL A 230 89.02 26.96 -13.49
CA VAL A 230 87.76 26.91 -12.75
C VAL A 230 87.99 26.62 -11.27
N ALA A 231 87.30 27.37 -10.40
CA ALA A 231 87.29 27.14 -8.98
C ALA A 231 86.35 25.96 -8.67
N ILE A 232 86.82 24.99 -7.87
CA ILE A 232 85.96 23.86 -7.46
C ILE A 232 85.01 24.36 -6.36
N PRO A 233 83.69 24.36 -6.59
CA PRO A 233 82.74 24.76 -5.55
C PRO A 233 82.77 23.75 -4.40
N ALA A 234 82.19 24.10 -3.26
CA ALA A 234 81.96 23.19 -2.12
C ALA A 234 83.21 22.60 -1.42
N THR A 235 84.43 23.10 -1.67
CA THR A 235 85.70 22.62 -1.06
C THR A 235 85.83 22.79 0.45
N SER A 236 85.05 23.69 1.05
CA SER A 236 85.00 23.91 2.51
C SER A 236 83.97 23.05 3.23
N ARG A 237 83.20 22.22 2.50
CA ARG A 237 82.20 21.33 3.10
C ARG A 237 82.86 20.11 3.74
N LYS A 238 82.27 19.64 4.84
CA LYS A 238 82.74 18.47 5.62
C LYS A 238 81.83 17.24 5.44
N ASP A 239 80.93 17.25 4.46
CA ASP A 239 80.01 16.17 4.10
C ASP A 239 80.50 15.41 2.85
N GLU A 240 79.74 14.43 2.36
CA GLU A 240 80.12 13.64 1.18
C GLU A 240 80.34 14.50 -0.07
N ILE A 241 79.64 15.64 -0.20
CA ILE A 241 79.86 16.59 -1.31
C ILE A 241 81.21 17.29 -1.15
N GLY A 242 81.63 17.60 0.08
CA GLY A 242 82.99 18.09 0.37
C GLY A 242 84.08 17.06 0.07
N ALA A 243 83.83 15.78 0.38
CA ALA A 243 84.74 14.69 0.00
C ALA A 243 84.85 14.52 -1.52
N MET A 244 83.75 14.69 -2.27
CA MET A 244 83.77 14.78 -3.73
C MET A 244 84.54 16.03 -4.20
N ALA A 245 84.32 17.21 -3.61
CA ALA A 245 85.05 18.43 -3.96
C ALA A 245 86.56 18.31 -3.73
N SER A 246 86.99 17.65 -2.65
CA SER A 246 88.40 17.28 -2.43
C SER A 246 88.91 16.27 -3.47
N SER A 247 88.08 15.33 -3.89
CA SER A 247 88.42 14.37 -4.95
C SER A 247 88.52 15.04 -6.33
N VAL A 248 87.69 16.05 -6.62
CA VAL A 248 87.77 16.89 -7.84
C VAL A 248 88.97 17.83 -7.79
N LEU A 249 89.39 18.29 -6.60
CA LEU A 249 90.64 19.01 -6.42
C LEU A 249 91.86 18.13 -6.75
N VAL A 250 91.85 16.86 -6.30
CA VAL A 250 92.85 15.85 -6.66
C VAL A 250 92.78 15.49 -8.16
N PHE A 251 91.59 15.51 -8.77
CA PHE A 251 91.39 15.29 -10.21
C PHE A 251 91.88 16.49 -11.06
N LYS A 252 91.70 17.73 -10.60
CA LYS A 252 92.31 18.95 -11.17
C LYS A 252 93.83 18.86 -11.16
N THR A 253 94.41 18.25 -10.13
CA THR A 253 95.86 17.99 -10.03
C THR A 253 96.29 16.75 -10.85
N SER A 254 95.42 15.76 -11.03
CA SER A 254 95.68 14.52 -11.79
C SER A 254 95.38 14.63 -13.29
N MET A 255 94.81 15.76 -13.75
CA MET A 255 94.53 16.06 -15.16
C MET A 255 95.80 16.30 -16.01
N ILE A 256 96.98 16.36 -15.40
CA ILE A 256 98.27 16.48 -16.09
C ILE A 256 98.84 15.11 -16.53
N GLU A 257 98.27 13.97 -16.10
CA GLU A 257 98.91 12.64 -16.28
C GLU A 257 97.97 11.53 -16.79
N SER A 258 96.98 11.81 -17.64
CA SER A 258 96.05 10.77 -18.12
C SER A 258 95.76 10.80 -19.62
N GLU A 259 96.82 10.68 -20.42
CA GLU A 259 96.74 10.21 -21.82
C GLU A 259 96.90 8.69 -21.97
N ARG A 260 97.10 7.92 -20.89
CA ARG A 260 97.52 6.50 -20.97
C ARG A 260 96.49 5.43 -20.59
N LEU A 261 95.18 5.67 -20.70
CA LEU A 261 94.15 4.64 -20.45
C LEU A 261 92.97 4.67 -21.44
N LYS A 262 93.24 5.00 -22.71
CA LYS A 262 92.22 4.98 -23.78
C LYS A 262 92.02 3.61 -24.45
N ALA A 263 92.59 2.53 -23.91
CA ALA A 263 92.59 1.21 -24.53
C ALA A 263 91.88 0.10 -23.71
N ALA A 264 91.27 0.41 -22.56
CA ALA A 264 90.57 -0.59 -21.72
C ALA A 264 89.03 -0.42 -21.67
N LYS A 265 88.46 0.53 -22.42
CA LYS A 265 87.01 0.84 -22.37
C LYS A 265 86.14 -0.03 -23.29
N ASP A 266 86.72 -0.56 -24.37
CA ASP A 266 85.94 -1.27 -25.40
C ASP A 266 85.43 -2.67 -24.98
N GLU A 267 86.02 -3.30 -23.96
CA GLU A 267 85.59 -4.64 -23.50
C GLU A 267 84.56 -4.56 -22.35
N ALA A 268 84.61 -3.54 -21.50
CA ALA A 268 83.60 -3.28 -20.47
C ALA A 268 82.27 -2.79 -21.09
N ASP A 269 82.33 -2.01 -22.17
CA ASP A 269 81.14 -1.55 -22.90
C ASP A 269 80.41 -2.71 -23.61
N ARG A 270 81.09 -3.82 -23.97
CA ARG A 270 80.46 -5.02 -24.56
C ARG A 270 79.70 -5.88 -23.56
N GLN A 271 80.24 -6.07 -22.35
CA GLN A 271 79.54 -6.82 -21.30
C GLN A 271 78.36 -6.02 -20.73
N ALA A 272 78.52 -4.71 -20.55
CA ALA A 272 77.43 -3.82 -20.14
C ALA A 272 76.32 -3.71 -21.19
N ALA A 273 76.65 -3.77 -22.49
CA ALA A 273 75.65 -3.83 -23.56
C ALA A 273 74.84 -5.13 -23.50
N ALA A 274 75.49 -6.29 -23.33
CA ALA A 274 74.80 -7.59 -23.25
C ALA A 274 73.89 -7.72 -22.02
N GLU A 275 74.33 -7.25 -20.84
CA GLU A 275 73.49 -7.21 -19.63
C GLU A 275 72.31 -6.24 -19.77
N ARG A 276 72.51 -5.11 -20.45
CA ARG A 276 71.45 -4.14 -20.72
C ARG A 276 70.40 -4.68 -21.69
N THR A 277 70.80 -5.41 -22.74
CA THR A 277 69.88 -6.08 -23.66
C THR A 277 69.05 -7.13 -22.92
N LYS A 278 69.67 -8.00 -22.12
CA LYS A 278 68.94 -8.99 -21.29
C LYS A 278 67.96 -8.35 -20.31
N MET A 279 68.35 -7.25 -19.67
CA MET A 279 67.48 -6.52 -18.76
C MET A 279 66.30 -5.87 -19.49
N MET A 280 66.52 -5.31 -20.68
CA MET A 280 65.44 -4.76 -21.52
C MET A 280 64.50 -5.85 -22.05
N GLU A 281 65.01 -7.02 -22.46
CA GLU A 281 64.17 -8.17 -22.82
C GLU A 281 63.30 -8.61 -21.65
N SER A 282 63.88 -8.79 -20.44
CA SER A 282 63.11 -9.18 -19.25
C SER A 282 62.06 -8.15 -18.85
N LEU A 283 62.37 -6.85 -18.96
CA LEU A 283 61.41 -5.78 -18.71
C LEU A 283 60.31 -5.73 -19.77
N ALA A 284 60.65 -5.97 -21.04
CA ALA A 284 59.69 -6.06 -22.12
C ALA A 284 58.75 -7.26 -21.95
N ASP A 285 59.25 -8.42 -21.53
CA ASP A 285 58.45 -9.63 -21.25
C ASP A 285 57.48 -9.41 -20.07
N MET A 286 57.97 -8.81 -18.98
CA MET A 286 57.12 -8.46 -17.84
C MET A 286 56.06 -7.43 -18.20
N PHE A 287 56.41 -6.42 -19.00
CA PHE A 287 55.49 -5.41 -19.49
C PHE A 287 54.43 -6.03 -20.40
N GLU A 288 54.83 -6.84 -21.39
CA GLU A 288 53.94 -7.54 -22.32
C GLU A 288 52.95 -8.44 -21.58
N THR A 289 53.42 -9.19 -20.58
CA THR A 289 52.57 -10.10 -19.79
C THR A 289 51.58 -9.32 -18.92
N SER A 290 52.05 -8.34 -18.15
CA SER A 290 51.22 -7.61 -17.19
C SER A 290 50.18 -6.73 -17.89
N MET A 291 50.63 -5.90 -18.84
CA MET A 291 49.73 -5.04 -19.60
C MET A 291 48.87 -5.84 -20.59
N GLY A 292 49.39 -6.92 -21.16
CA GLY A 292 48.63 -7.81 -22.04
C GLY A 292 47.44 -8.43 -21.30
N GLY A 293 47.65 -8.90 -20.07
CA GLY A 293 46.59 -9.41 -19.21
C GLY A 293 45.51 -8.36 -18.87
N ILE A 294 45.91 -7.11 -18.61
CA ILE A 294 44.97 -6.00 -18.37
C ILE A 294 44.15 -5.71 -19.62
N VAL A 295 44.79 -5.58 -20.79
CA VAL A 295 44.07 -5.29 -22.05
C VAL A 295 43.08 -6.39 -22.41
N VAL A 296 43.43 -7.67 -22.22
CA VAL A 296 42.51 -8.78 -22.41
C VAL A 296 41.33 -8.69 -21.44
N SER A 297 41.58 -8.41 -20.15
CA SER A 297 40.51 -8.27 -19.15
C SER A 297 39.55 -7.12 -19.47
N VAL A 298 40.07 -5.96 -19.89
CA VAL A 298 39.25 -4.81 -20.30
C VAL A 298 38.44 -5.13 -21.55
N SER A 299 39.04 -5.80 -22.54
CA SER A 299 38.32 -6.22 -23.76
C SER A 299 37.20 -7.22 -23.46
N SER A 300 37.42 -8.16 -22.53
CA SER A 300 36.39 -9.11 -22.10
C SER A 300 35.26 -8.40 -21.35
N ALA A 301 35.59 -7.50 -20.41
CA ALA A 301 34.59 -6.71 -19.69
C ALA A 301 33.76 -5.82 -20.63
N ALA A 302 34.39 -5.23 -21.66
CA ALA A 302 33.69 -4.46 -22.69
C ALA A 302 32.70 -5.32 -23.48
N THR A 303 33.09 -6.54 -23.86
CA THR A 303 32.21 -7.49 -24.56
C THR A 303 31.02 -7.91 -23.70
N GLU A 304 31.26 -8.14 -22.40
CA GLU A 304 30.22 -8.49 -21.44
C GLU A 304 29.24 -7.34 -21.20
N LEU A 305 29.73 -6.10 -21.10
CA LEU A 305 28.91 -4.89 -21.04
C LEU A 305 28.06 -4.72 -22.31
N GLN A 306 28.63 -4.99 -23.48
CA GLN A 306 27.92 -4.90 -24.76
C GLN A 306 26.77 -5.91 -24.82
N ALA A 307 27.01 -7.15 -24.42
CA ALA A 307 25.97 -8.19 -24.34
C ALA A 307 24.87 -7.83 -23.32
N THR A 308 25.26 -7.30 -22.15
CA THR A 308 24.33 -6.87 -21.11
C THR A 308 23.45 -5.71 -21.58
N ALA A 309 24.05 -4.70 -22.24
CA ALA A 309 23.32 -3.57 -22.80
C ALA A 309 22.32 -4.00 -23.89
N GLN A 310 22.71 -4.92 -24.79
CA GLN A 310 21.79 -5.48 -25.78
C GLN A 310 20.60 -6.22 -25.14
N SER A 311 20.86 -7.00 -24.08
CA SER A 311 19.82 -7.69 -23.33
C SER A 311 18.86 -6.71 -22.65
N LEU A 312 19.38 -5.63 -22.06
CA LEU A 312 18.58 -4.57 -21.46
C LEU A 312 17.72 -3.85 -22.50
N GLN A 313 18.27 -3.55 -23.67
CA GLN A 313 17.53 -2.91 -24.76
C GLN A 313 16.39 -3.79 -25.29
N SER A 314 16.64 -5.08 -25.48
CA SER A 314 15.59 -6.05 -25.85
C SER A 314 14.50 -6.17 -24.79
N THR A 315 14.89 -6.18 -23.51
CA THR A 315 13.96 -6.23 -22.38
C THR A 315 13.10 -4.97 -22.33
N ALA A 316 13.70 -3.79 -22.51
CA ALA A 316 13.00 -2.51 -22.56
C ALA A 316 11.98 -2.45 -23.70
N GLU A 317 12.32 -2.94 -24.90
CA GLU A 317 11.39 -3.03 -26.03
C GLU A 317 10.22 -3.98 -25.75
N VAL A 318 10.48 -5.15 -25.16
CA VAL A 318 9.44 -6.10 -24.77
C VAL A 318 8.52 -5.49 -23.72
N THR A 319 9.08 -4.82 -22.69
CA THR A 319 8.30 -4.13 -21.66
C THR A 319 7.43 -3.04 -22.27
N SER A 320 7.98 -2.22 -23.18
CA SER A 320 7.22 -1.17 -23.89
C SER A 320 6.03 -1.72 -24.70
N ARG A 321 6.20 -2.85 -25.40
CA ARG A 321 5.07 -3.49 -26.10
C ARG A 321 4.03 -4.02 -25.13
N LYS A 322 4.45 -4.60 -24.00
CA LYS A 322 3.53 -5.11 -22.97
C LYS A 322 2.77 -3.98 -22.28
N THR A 323 3.43 -2.86 -21.97
CA THR A 323 2.78 -1.70 -21.36
C THR A 323 1.73 -1.11 -22.29
N SER A 324 2.01 -1.01 -23.61
CA SER A 324 1.00 -0.61 -24.60
C SER A 324 -0.23 -1.52 -24.58
N ALA A 325 -0.04 -2.85 -24.54
CA ALA A 325 -1.16 -3.79 -24.48
C ALA A 325 -1.95 -3.67 -23.17
N VAL A 326 -1.29 -3.40 -22.03
CA VAL A 326 -1.96 -3.16 -20.76
C VAL A 326 -2.74 -1.84 -20.78
N ALA A 327 -2.21 -0.79 -21.42
CA ALA A 327 -2.91 0.48 -21.59
C ALA A 327 -4.21 0.30 -22.40
N ASP A 328 -4.14 -0.41 -23.52
CA ASP A 328 -5.32 -0.71 -24.35
C ASP A 328 -6.37 -1.53 -23.57
N ALA A 329 -5.94 -2.56 -22.84
CA ALA A 329 -6.82 -3.38 -22.00
C ALA A 329 -7.46 -2.57 -20.86
N SER A 330 -6.72 -1.61 -20.28
CA SER A 330 -7.23 -0.72 -19.24
C SER A 330 -8.27 0.26 -19.81
N GLN A 331 -8.05 0.78 -21.01
CA GLN A 331 -9.03 1.62 -21.70
C GLN A 331 -10.32 0.84 -21.99
N GLN A 332 -10.21 -0.36 -22.55
CA GLN A 332 -11.37 -1.22 -22.80
C GLN A 332 -12.12 -1.56 -21.51
N THR A 333 -11.39 -1.79 -20.41
CA THR A 333 -12.01 -2.05 -19.10
C THR A 333 -12.75 -0.83 -18.60
N THR A 334 -12.22 0.38 -18.80
CA THR A 334 -12.89 1.64 -18.44
C THR A 334 -14.22 1.78 -19.18
N ASP A 335 -14.25 1.49 -20.49
CA ASP A 335 -15.47 1.55 -21.30
C ASP A 335 -16.52 0.52 -20.82
N ASN A 336 -16.07 -0.69 -20.46
CA ASN A 336 -16.94 -1.72 -19.88
C ASN A 336 -17.52 -1.28 -18.53
N VAL A 337 -16.70 -0.71 -17.65
CA VAL A 337 -17.13 -0.21 -16.34
C VAL A 337 -18.15 0.92 -16.49
N GLN A 338 -17.97 1.84 -17.44
CA GLN A 338 -18.96 2.87 -17.76
C GLN A 338 -20.29 2.27 -18.24
N SER A 339 -20.23 1.21 -19.05
CA SER A 339 -21.43 0.51 -19.51
C SER A 339 -22.18 -0.15 -18.35
N VAL A 340 -21.45 -0.76 -17.40
CA VAL A 340 -22.05 -1.33 -16.18
C VAL A 340 -22.61 -0.24 -15.28
N ALA A 341 -21.96 0.92 -15.17
CA ALA A 341 -22.46 2.07 -14.42
C ALA A 341 -23.83 2.52 -14.95
N ALA A 342 -23.94 2.73 -16.27
CA ALA A 342 -25.19 3.09 -16.91
C ALA A 342 -26.30 2.04 -16.69
N ALA A 343 -25.97 0.75 -16.81
CA ALA A 343 -26.91 -0.33 -16.53
C ALA A 343 -27.37 -0.35 -15.06
N THR A 344 -26.47 -0.04 -14.12
CA THR A 344 -26.74 0.01 -12.69
C THR A 344 -27.65 1.20 -12.34
N GLU A 345 -27.45 2.36 -12.99
CA GLU A 345 -28.37 3.51 -12.86
C GLU A 345 -29.78 3.18 -13.36
N GLN A 346 -29.89 2.51 -14.51
CA GLN A 346 -31.19 2.05 -15.04
C GLN A 346 -31.86 1.02 -14.11
N LEU A 347 -31.08 0.11 -13.53
CA LEU A 347 -31.57 -0.87 -12.56
C LEU A 347 -32.09 -0.18 -11.29
N SER A 348 -31.35 0.81 -10.77
CA SER A 348 -31.76 1.61 -9.61
C SER A 348 -33.07 2.36 -9.85
N ALA A 349 -33.22 2.97 -11.03
CA ALA A 349 -34.49 3.60 -11.43
C ALA A 349 -35.65 2.58 -11.48
N SER A 350 -35.40 1.39 -12.02
CA SER A 350 -36.41 0.32 -12.10
C SER A 350 -36.82 -0.21 -10.73
N ILE A 351 -35.87 -0.38 -9.81
CA ILE A 351 -36.13 -0.83 -8.43
C ILE A 351 -36.98 0.20 -7.67
N ASN A 352 -36.68 1.49 -7.81
CA ASN A 352 -37.47 2.55 -7.20
C ASN A 352 -38.91 2.58 -7.73
N GLU A 353 -39.09 2.41 -9.04
CA GLU A 353 -40.42 2.33 -9.66
C GLU A 353 -41.21 1.11 -9.15
N ILE A 354 -40.58 -0.07 -9.08
CA ILE A 354 -41.21 -1.27 -8.50
C ILE A 354 -41.58 -1.04 -7.04
N GLY A 355 -40.70 -0.41 -6.26
CA GLY A 355 -40.98 -0.05 -4.86
C GLY A 355 -42.20 0.87 -4.71
N ASN A 356 -42.35 1.85 -5.59
CA ASN A 356 -43.53 2.71 -5.63
C ASN A 356 -44.81 1.93 -5.99
N GLN A 357 -44.75 1.05 -7.00
CA GLN A 357 -45.89 0.22 -7.42
C GLN A 357 -46.33 -0.77 -6.34
N VAL A 358 -45.40 -1.34 -5.59
CA VAL A 358 -45.69 -2.24 -4.46
C VAL A 358 -46.37 -1.48 -3.32
N ASN A 359 -45.89 -0.29 -2.96
CA ASN A 359 -46.54 0.56 -1.96
C ASN A 359 -47.96 0.96 -2.38
N GLN A 360 -48.15 1.35 -3.65
CA GLN A 360 -49.47 1.66 -4.19
C GLN A 360 -50.41 0.44 -4.13
N SER A 361 -49.91 -0.75 -4.47
CA SER A 361 -50.67 -2.00 -4.41
C SER A 361 -51.07 -2.33 -2.96
N SER A 362 -50.18 -2.12 -1.99
CA SER A 362 -50.47 -2.31 -0.56
C SER A 362 -51.63 -1.43 -0.08
N ASN A 363 -51.67 -0.16 -0.50
CA ASN A 363 -52.78 0.75 -0.18
C ASN A 363 -54.12 0.30 -0.79
N ILE A 364 -54.11 -0.20 -2.03
CA ILE A 364 -55.30 -0.74 -2.70
C ILE A 364 -55.80 -1.98 -1.98
N ILE A 365 -54.89 -2.89 -1.61
CA ILE A 365 -55.20 -4.12 -0.88
C ILE A 365 -55.83 -3.81 0.48
N SER A 366 -55.24 -2.88 1.24
CA SER A 366 -55.80 -2.43 2.53
C SER A 366 -57.22 -1.87 2.38
N SER A 367 -57.45 -1.06 1.34
CA SER A 367 -58.79 -0.56 1.01
C SER A 367 -59.77 -1.69 0.66
N ALA A 368 -59.31 -2.71 -0.06
CA ALA A 368 -60.11 -3.87 -0.43
C ALA A 368 -60.51 -4.73 0.78
N VAL A 369 -59.60 -4.92 1.76
CA VAL A 369 -59.91 -5.59 3.04
C VAL A 369 -61.05 -4.87 3.76
N ILE A 370 -60.92 -3.54 3.95
CA ILE A 370 -61.96 -2.73 4.61
C ILE A 370 -63.31 -2.83 3.87
N GLN A 371 -63.28 -2.88 2.54
CA GLN A 371 -64.49 -3.00 1.73
C GLN A 371 -65.14 -4.39 1.85
N ALA A 372 -64.34 -5.46 1.91
CA ALA A 372 -64.82 -6.81 2.15
C ALA A 372 -65.47 -6.94 3.54
N GLU A 373 -64.83 -6.41 4.59
CA GLU A 373 -65.37 -6.39 5.96
C GLU A 373 -66.72 -5.66 6.02
N LYS A 374 -66.82 -4.47 5.42
CA LYS A 374 -68.08 -3.71 5.34
C LYS A 374 -69.17 -4.48 4.61
N THR A 375 -68.82 -5.18 3.54
CA THR A 375 -69.77 -5.98 2.76
C THR A 375 -70.25 -7.19 3.56
N ASN A 376 -69.33 -7.89 4.24
CA ASN A 376 -69.66 -9.01 5.13
C ASN A 376 -70.62 -8.57 6.26
N ALA A 377 -70.35 -7.42 6.89
CA ALA A 377 -71.22 -6.85 7.93
C ALA A 377 -72.64 -6.58 7.41
N ARG A 378 -72.78 -6.06 6.18
CA ARG A 378 -74.09 -5.82 5.56
C ARG A 378 -74.84 -7.12 5.23
N VAL A 379 -74.14 -8.13 4.71
CA VAL A 379 -74.73 -9.45 4.43
C VAL A 379 -75.17 -10.13 5.73
N LYS A 380 -74.38 -10.03 6.80
CA LYS A 380 -74.74 -10.55 8.13
C LYS A 380 -75.98 -9.86 8.70
N ALA A 381 -76.06 -8.53 8.59
CA ALA A 381 -77.25 -7.78 8.99
C ALA A 381 -78.50 -8.18 8.17
N LEU A 382 -78.34 -8.45 6.87
CA LEU A 382 -79.42 -8.96 6.02
C LEU A 382 -79.85 -10.37 6.45
N ALA A 383 -78.90 -11.27 6.73
CA ALA A 383 -79.19 -12.61 7.23
C ALA A 383 -79.96 -12.58 8.57
N ASP A 384 -79.56 -11.70 9.50
CA ASP A 384 -80.27 -11.50 10.76
C ASP A 384 -81.68 -10.92 10.55
N THR A 385 -81.85 -10.01 9.60
CA THR A 385 -83.16 -9.45 9.24
C THR A 385 -84.07 -10.52 8.64
N SER A 386 -83.56 -11.34 7.72
CA SER A 386 -84.27 -12.48 7.14
C SER A 386 -84.65 -13.53 8.18
N ARG A 387 -83.82 -13.73 9.22
CA ARG A 387 -84.17 -14.59 10.37
C ARG A 387 -85.38 -14.07 11.12
N LYS A 388 -85.40 -12.77 11.47
CA LYS A 388 -86.55 -12.12 12.13
C LYS A 388 -87.82 -12.18 11.28
N ILE A 389 -87.71 -12.01 9.95
CA ILE A 389 -88.86 -12.19 9.05
C ILE A 389 -89.37 -13.63 9.11
N GLY A 390 -88.48 -14.62 9.13
CA GLY A 390 -88.85 -16.04 9.29
C GLY A 390 -89.60 -16.33 10.58
N GLU A 391 -89.19 -15.72 11.70
CA GLU A 391 -89.90 -15.80 12.99
C GLU A 391 -91.32 -15.22 12.88
N VAL A 392 -91.47 -14.05 12.25
CA VAL A 392 -92.77 -13.41 12.02
C VAL A 392 -93.67 -14.27 11.12
N VAL A 393 -93.13 -14.84 10.04
CA VAL A 393 -93.90 -15.72 9.12
C VAL A 393 -94.38 -16.97 9.85
N THR A 394 -93.55 -17.54 10.73
CA THR A 394 -93.93 -18.68 11.58
C THR A 394 -95.09 -18.31 12.49
N LEU A 395 -95.01 -17.17 13.17
CA LEU A 395 -96.09 -16.66 14.02
C LEU A 395 -97.40 -16.42 13.24
N ILE A 396 -97.33 -15.86 12.03
CA ILE A 396 -98.53 -15.64 11.19
C ILE A 396 -99.14 -16.99 10.78
N ASN A 397 -98.33 -18.00 10.47
CA ASN A 397 -98.81 -19.34 10.15
C ASN A 397 -99.51 -19.99 11.36
N GLU A 398 -98.96 -19.83 12.57
CA GLU A 398 -99.60 -20.26 13.83
C GLU A 398 -100.94 -19.56 14.05
N ILE A 399 -101.00 -18.24 13.87
CA ILE A 399 -102.25 -17.45 13.97
C ILE A 399 -103.27 -17.91 12.94
N ALA A 400 -102.86 -18.17 11.69
CA ALA A 400 -103.73 -18.67 10.63
C ALA A 400 -104.29 -20.07 10.99
N SER A 401 -103.45 -20.97 11.51
CA SER A 401 -103.88 -22.28 12.00
C SER A 401 -104.86 -22.18 13.17
N GLN A 402 -104.59 -21.29 14.14
CA GLN A 402 -105.49 -21.05 15.27
C GLN A 402 -106.82 -20.43 14.82
N THR A 403 -106.78 -19.50 13.85
CA THR A 403 -107.97 -18.87 13.26
C THR A 403 -108.81 -19.89 12.49
N ASN A 404 -108.18 -20.81 11.76
CA ASN A 404 -108.85 -21.92 11.08
C ASN A 404 -109.55 -22.86 12.08
N LEU A 405 -108.91 -23.17 13.22
CA LEU A 405 -109.51 -23.96 14.30
C LEU A 405 -110.69 -23.23 14.98
N LEU A 406 -110.56 -21.93 15.25
CA LEU A 406 -111.65 -21.11 15.78
C LEU A 406 -112.84 -21.05 14.82
N ALA A 407 -112.57 -20.85 13.53
CA ALA A 407 -113.59 -20.84 12.48
C ALA A 407 -114.27 -22.20 12.32
N LEU A 408 -113.52 -23.30 12.47
CA LEU A 408 -114.07 -24.66 12.49
C LEU A 408 -115.01 -24.85 13.69
N ASN A 409 -114.59 -24.46 14.89
CA ASN A 409 -115.43 -24.52 16.09
C ASN A 409 -116.70 -23.67 15.94
N ALA A 410 -116.59 -22.47 15.37
CA ALA A 410 -117.74 -21.61 15.07
C ALA A 410 -118.68 -22.22 14.02
N THR A 411 -118.14 -22.93 13.02
CA THR A 411 -118.94 -23.66 12.02
C THR A 411 -119.72 -24.80 12.67
N ILE A 412 -119.10 -25.53 13.61
CA ILE A 412 -119.74 -26.61 14.37
C ILE A 412 -120.88 -26.06 15.23
N GLU A 413 -120.65 -24.98 15.98
CA GLU A 413 -121.67 -24.38 16.84
C GLU A 413 -122.81 -23.74 16.02
N SER A 414 -122.49 -23.17 14.84
CA SER A 414 -123.50 -22.67 13.89
C SER A 414 -124.37 -23.79 13.33
N ALA A 415 -123.80 -24.97 13.05
CA ALA A 415 -124.56 -26.16 12.65
C ALA A 415 -125.44 -26.69 13.80
N ARG A 416 -124.98 -26.55 15.04
CA ARG A 416 -125.72 -26.94 16.26
C ARG A 416 -126.92 -26.04 16.54
N ALA A 417 -126.85 -24.76 16.17
CA ALA A 417 -127.94 -23.78 16.29
C ALA A 417 -129.05 -23.90 15.22
N GLY A 418 -128.92 -24.82 14.26
CA GLY A 418 -129.95 -25.10 13.24
C GLY A 418 -130.22 -23.92 12.29
N GLU A 419 -131.49 -23.67 11.96
CA GLU A 419 -131.90 -22.59 11.03
C GLU A 419 -131.45 -21.19 11.48
N MET A 420 -131.33 -20.95 12.79
CA MET A 420 -130.93 -19.64 13.35
C MET A 420 -129.43 -19.35 13.18
N GLY A 421 -128.60 -20.37 12.92
CA GLY A 421 -127.14 -20.26 12.79
C GLY A 421 -126.63 -20.07 11.35
N LYS A 422 -127.49 -20.11 10.32
CA LYS A 422 -127.09 -20.10 8.90
C LYS A 422 -126.21 -18.90 8.51
N GLY A 423 -126.54 -17.69 8.98
CA GLY A 423 -125.73 -16.49 8.70
C GLY A 423 -124.34 -16.55 9.33
N PHE A 424 -124.23 -17.07 10.55
CA PHE A 424 -122.96 -17.29 11.24
C PHE A 424 -122.13 -18.40 10.58
N ALA A 425 -122.77 -19.47 10.08
CA ALA A 425 -122.09 -20.55 9.37
C ALA A 425 -121.38 -20.06 8.09
N VAL A 426 -121.99 -19.13 7.34
CA VAL A 426 -121.37 -18.54 6.14
C VAL A 426 -120.13 -17.72 6.52
N VAL A 427 -120.24 -16.87 7.55
CA VAL A 427 -119.09 -16.08 8.04
C VAL A 427 -117.98 -17.00 8.56
N ALA A 428 -118.31 -18.03 9.33
CA ALA A 428 -117.33 -19.00 9.82
C ALA A 428 -116.63 -19.76 8.68
N SER A 429 -117.36 -20.14 7.62
CA SER A 429 -116.77 -20.75 6.43
C SER A 429 -115.85 -19.80 5.67
N GLU A 430 -116.22 -18.51 5.57
CA GLU A 430 -115.40 -17.49 4.90
C GLU A 430 -114.10 -17.22 5.68
N VAL A 431 -114.19 -17.09 7.02
CA VAL A 431 -113.01 -16.96 7.89
C VAL A 431 -112.11 -18.19 7.79
N LYS A 432 -112.70 -19.40 7.73
CA LYS A 432 -111.95 -20.65 7.52
C LYS A 432 -111.20 -20.64 6.19
N ASN A 433 -111.84 -20.19 5.12
CA ASN A 433 -111.22 -20.11 3.79
C ASN A 433 -110.08 -19.08 3.76
N LEU A 434 -110.30 -17.90 4.33
CA LEU A 434 -109.28 -16.85 4.46
C LEU A 434 -108.08 -17.30 5.31
N ALA A 435 -108.33 -18.06 6.38
CA ALA A 435 -107.28 -18.65 7.21
C ALA A 435 -106.44 -19.67 6.42
N ASN A 436 -107.07 -20.54 5.61
CA ASN A 436 -106.35 -21.47 4.74
C ASN A 436 -105.55 -20.75 3.64
N GLN A 437 -106.10 -19.70 3.04
CA GLN A 437 -105.38 -18.86 2.08
C GLN A 437 -104.17 -18.18 2.73
N THR A 438 -104.32 -17.66 3.95
CA THR A 438 -103.23 -17.07 4.74
C THR A 438 -102.16 -18.11 5.07
N ALA A 439 -102.55 -19.33 5.49
CA ALA A 439 -101.62 -20.41 5.77
C ALA A 439 -100.82 -20.81 4.51
N LYS A 440 -101.48 -20.89 3.35
CA LYS A 440 -100.80 -21.20 2.09
C LYS A 440 -99.89 -20.07 1.61
N ALA A 441 -100.31 -18.82 1.76
CA ALA A 441 -99.48 -17.66 1.43
C ALA A 441 -98.24 -17.58 2.33
N THR A 442 -98.39 -17.84 3.64
CA THR A 442 -97.25 -17.88 4.57
C THR A 442 -96.29 -19.02 4.30
N GLU A 443 -96.77 -20.18 3.83
CA GLU A 443 -95.90 -21.29 3.41
C GLU A 443 -95.00 -20.90 2.22
N VAL A 444 -95.57 -20.20 1.23
CA VAL A 444 -94.80 -19.66 0.08
C VAL A 444 -93.78 -18.62 0.55
N ILE A 445 -94.18 -17.69 1.43
CA ILE A 445 -93.26 -16.67 1.97
C ILE A 445 -92.15 -17.34 2.79
N ALA A 446 -92.46 -18.37 3.59
CA ALA A 446 -91.47 -19.10 4.35
C ALA A 446 -90.43 -19.77 3.44
N ALA A 447 -90.84 -20.35 2.31
CA ALA A 447 -89.90 -20.86 1.31
C ALA A 447 -89.00 -19.74 0.76
N GLN A 448 -89.58 -18.60 0.37
CA GLN A 448 -88.81 -17.45 -0.13
C GLN A 448 -87.81 -16.89 0.90
N VAL A 449 -88.19 -16.87 2.18
CA VAL A 449 -87.30 -16.43 3.26
C VAL A 449 -86.14 -17.40 3.46
N ARG A 450 -86.37 -18.72 3.35
CA ARG A 450 -85.28 -19.71 3.38
C ARG A 450 -84.32 -19.52 2.20
N ASP A 451 -84.84 -19.32 0.99
CA ASP A 451 -84.00 -19.07 -0.18
C ASP A 451 -83.13 -17.82 0.00
N ILE A 452 -83.67 -16.75 0.61
CA ILE A 452 -82.90 -15.55 0.96
C ILE A 452 -81.84 -15.87 2.02
N GLN A 453 -82.17 -16.64 3.06
CA GLN A 453 -81.22 -17.03 4.11
C GLN A 453 -80.06 -17.84 3.51
N ASP A 454 -80.34 -18.84 2.68
CA ASP A 454 -79.33 -19.66 2.01
C ASP A 454 -78.46 -18.81 1.08
N ALA A 455 -79.06 -17.93 0.28
CA ALA A 455 -78.32 -17.01 -0.59
C ALA A 455 -77.41 -16.05 0.21
N THR A 456 -77.88 -15.54 1.35
CA THR A 456 -77.06 -14.69 2.23
C THR A 456 -75.91 -15.46 2.88
N GLN A 457 -76.13 -16.72 3.27
CA GLN A 457 -75.08 -17.57 3.84
C GLN A 457 -74.00 -17.88 2.80
N HIS A 458 -74.39 -18.27 1.58
CA HIS A 458 -73.45 -18.49 0.48
C HIS A 458 -72.66 -17.20 0.15
N SER A 459 -73.33 -16.04 0.14
CA SER A 459 -72.68 -14.75 -0.10
C SER A 459 -71.67 -14.42 1.00
N ALA A 460 -71.99 -14.67 2.26
CA ALA A 460 -71.08 -14.44 3.38
C ALA A 460 -69.83 -15.32 3.28
N THR A 461 -69.99 -16.62 2.98
CA THR A 461 -68.86 -17.54 2.77
C THR A 461 -67.96 -17.07 1.61
N ALA A 462 -68.54 -16.68 0.48
CA ALA A 462 -67.77 -16.20 -0.66
C ALA A 462 -67.00 -14.89 -0.35
N ILE A 463 -67.59 -13.98 0.44
CA ILE A 463 -66.90 -12.76 0.88
C ILE A 463 -65.74 -13.09 1.81
N ASP A 464 -65.90 -14.06 2.71
CA ASP A 464 -64.83 -14.50 3.62
C ASP A 464 -63.66 -15.13 2.86
N GLU A 465 -63.93 -15.96 1.85
CA GLU A 465 -62.90 -16.51 0.94
C GLU A 465 -62.15 -15.41 0.16
N ILE A 466 -62.87 -14.38 -0.31
CA ILE A 466 -62.27 -13.21 -0.96
C ILE A 466 -61.37 -12.46 0.04
N ALA A 467 -61.83 -12.21 1.26
CA ALA A 467 -61.05 -11.53 2.29
C ALA A 467 -59.75 -12.28 2.61
N ASN A 468 -59.84 -13.62 2.77
CA ASN A 468 -58.67 -14.48 2.97
C ASN A 468 -57.69 -14.42 1.78
N THR A 469 -58.20 -14.39 0.55
CA THR A 469 -57.37 -14.25 -0.66
C THR A 469 -56.66 -12.90 -0.70
N ILE A 470 -57.35 -11.81 -0.38
CA ILE A 470 -56.77 -10.47 -0.29
C ILE A 470 -55.68 -10.41 0.79
N GLY A 471 -55.91 -11.07 1.94
CA GLY A 471 -54.90 -11.21 3.00
C GLY A 471 -53.61 -11.88 2.51
N LYS A 472 -53.72 -12.99 1.75
CA LYS A 472 -52.55 -13.64 1.14
C LYS A 472 -51.81 -12.73 0.14
N VAL A 473 -52.55 -11.95 -0.64
CA VAL A 473 -51.94 -10.97 -1.57
C VAL A 473 -51.21 -9.87 -0.79
N HIS A 474 -51.73 -9.45 0.37
CA HIS A 474 -51.04 -8.51 1.26
C HIS A 474 -49.71 -9.08 1.76
N GLU A 475 -49.70 -10.32 2.25
CA GLU A 475 -48.48 -10.99 2.71
C GLU A 475 -47.43 -11.11 1.60
N ILE A 476 -47.84 -11.46 0.37
CA ILE A 476 -46.96 -11.48 -0.80
C ILE A 476 -46.40 -10.08 -1.08
N GLY A 477 -47.22 -9.03 -0.98
CA GLY A 477 -46.79 -7.64 -1.16
C GLY A 477 -45.70 -7.23 -0.17
N VAL A 478 -45.84 -7.62 1.11
CA VAL A 478 -44.82 -7.39 2.15
C VAL A 478 -43.51 -8.11 1.80
N ALA A 479 -43.58 -9.37 1.36
CA ALA A 479 -42.40 -10.11 0.95
C ALA A 479 -41.69 -9.48 -0.26
N ILE A 480 -42.45 -9.00 -1.25
CA ILE A 480 -41.89 -8.28 -2.40
C ILE A 480 -41.23 -6.97 -1.95
N GLN A 481 -41.84 -6.22 -1.03
CA GLN A 481 -41.27 -4.98 -0.52
C GLN A 481 -39.91 -5.20 0.18
N ALA A 482 -39.80 -6.27 0.97
CA ALA A 482 -38.53 -6.68 1.58
C ALA A 482 -37.48 -7.02 0.50
N ALA A 483 -37.85 -7.80 -0.52
CA ALA A 483 -36.96 -8.15 -1.63
C ALA A 483 -36.50 -6.93 -2.44
N VAL A 484 -37.39 -5.97 -2.70
CA VAL A 484 -37.08 -4.70 -3.38
C VAL A 484 -36.11 -3.87 -2.57
N SER A 485 -36.30 -3.78 -1.24
CA SER A 485 -35.38 -3.06 -0.36
C SER A 485 -33.98 -3.69 -0.35
N GLN A 486 -33.90 -5.03 -0.33
CA GLN A 486 -32.63 -5.75 -0.43
C GLN A 486 -31.96 -5.53 -1.80
N GLN A 487 -32.71 -5.58 -2.89
CA GLN A 487 -32.19 -5.29 -4.23
C GLN A 487 -31.67 -3.86 -4.36
N ALA A 488 -32.34 -2.88 -3.74
CA ALA A 488 -31.88 -1.50 -3.72
C ALA A 488 -30.50 -1.38 -3.04
N ALA A 489 -30.33 -2.01 -1.87
CA ALA A 489 -29.06 -2.05 -1.14
C ALA A 489 -27.94 -2.71 -1.97
N ALA A 490 -28.22 -3.88 -2.57
CA ALA A 490 -27.26 -4.59 -3.41
C ALA A 490 -26.86 -3.76 -4.65
N THR A 491 -27.81 -3.08 -5.28
CA THR A 491 -27.56 -2.21 -6.44
C THR A 491 -26.67 -1.02 -6.06
N GLN A 492 -26.87 -0.45 -4.87
CA GLN A 492 -26.02 0.62 -4.36
C GLN A 492 -24.60 0.13 -4.02
N GLN A 493 -24.42 -1.12 -3.60
CA GLN A 493 -23.10 -1.72 -3.46
C GLN A 493 -22.43 -1.94 -4.83
N ILE A 494 -23.17 -2.44 -5.81
CA ILE A 494 -22.65 -2.59 -7.19
C ILE A 494 -22.20 -1.23 -7.72
N SER A 495 -23.00 -0.17 -7.55
CA SER A 495 -22.65 1.18 -7.98
C SER A 495 -21.33 1.69 -7.36
N ARG A 496 -21.12 1.43 -6.05
CA ARG A 496 -19.85 1.73 -5.37
C ARG A 496 -18.68 0.93 -5.95
N ASN A 497 -18.84 -0.38 -6.09
CA ASN A 497 -17.80 -1.25 -6.65
C ASN A 497 -17.42 -0.87 -8.09
N VAL A 498 -18.39 -0.42 -8.89
CA VAL A 498 -18.17 0.07 -10.25
C VAL A 498 -17.35 1.36 -10.24
N HIS A 499 -17.62 2.27 -9.29
CA HIS A 499 -16.82 3.50 -9.13
C HIS A 499 -15.38 3.20 -8.70
N ASP A 500 -15.20 2.28 -7.77
CA ASP A 500 -13.88 1.84 -7.30
C ASP A 500 -13.10 1.16 -8.42
N ALA A 501 -13.76 0.26 -9.18
CA ALA A 501 -13.18 -0.37 -10.36
C ALA A 501 -12.77 0.67 -11.42
N SER A 502 -13.60 1.70 -11.66
CA SER A 502 -13.26 2.78 -12.59
C SER A 502 -12.01 3.54 -12.14
N SER A 503 -11.93 3.89 -10.86
CA SER A 503 -10.79 4.61 -10.27
C SER A 503 -9.52 3.75 -10.32
N GLY A 504 -9.62 2.46 -9.97
CA GLY A 504 -8.51 1.51 -10.06
C GLY A 504 -8.00 1.33 -11.49
N THR A 505 -8.90 1.22 -12.47
CA THR A 505 -8.53 1.08 -13.89
C THR A 505 -7.80 2.33 -14.40
N LYS A 506 -8.23 3.52 -13.97
CA LYS A 506 -7.56 4.78 -14.30
C LYS A 506 -6.16 4.85 -13.66
N ALA A 507 -6.03 4.45 -12.40
CA ALA A 507 -4.73 4.40 -11.72
C ALA A 507 -3.76 3.42 -12.41
N VAL A 508 -4.24 2.27 -12.89
CA VAL A 508 -3.43 1.34 -13.69
C VAL A 508 -2.95 2.02 -14.98
N ALA A 509 -3.84 2.70 -15.71
CA ALA A 509 -3.47 3.41 -16.93
C ALA A 509 -2.39 4.48 -16.68
N GLU A 510 -2.52 5.26 -15.60
CA GLU A 510 -1.53 6.28 -15.20
C GLU A 510 -0.18 5.64 -14.82
N ASN A 511 -0.16 4.57 -14.02
CA ASN A 511 1.08 3.89 -13.65
C ASN A 511 1.82 3.31 -14.86
N ILE A 512 1.08 2.84 -15.87
CA ILE A 512 1.65 2.26 -17.10
C ILE A 512 2.38 3.31 -17.95
N ILE A 513 2.00 4.59 -17.85
CA ILE A 513 2.76 5.69 -18.45
C ILE A 513 4.16 5.75 -17.83
N GLY A 514 4.26 5.73 -16.49
CA GLY A 514 5.55 5.75 -15.79
C GLY A 514 6.44 4.54 -16.08
N VAL A 515 5.86 3.34 -16.23
CA VAL A 515 6.61 2.13 -16.66
C VAL A 515 7.12 2.27 -18.09
N THR A 516 6.34 2.90 -18.97
CA THR A 516 6.73 3.16 -20.36
C THR A 516 7.89 4.16 -20.43
N GLU A 517 7.83 5.24 -19.66
CA GLU A 517 8.93 6.22 -19.54
C GLU A 517 10.20 5.58 -18.98
N SER A 518 10.09 4.76 -17.93
CA SER A 518 11.22 4.03 -17.35
C SER A 518 11.85 3.04 -18.33
N SER A 519 11.04 2.39 -19.15
CA SER A 519 11.51 1.49 -20.22
C SER A 519 12.24 2.28 -21.32
N GLN A 520 11.74 3.45 -21.71
CA GLN A 520 12.42 4.34 -22.65
C GLN A 520 13.77 4.84 -22.11
N ALA A 521 13.82 5.25 -20.84
CA ALA A 521 15.06 5.64 -20.17
C ALA A 521 16.07 4.49 -20.10
N THR A 522 15.61 3.26 -19.80
CA THR A 522 16.44 2.06 -19.80
C THR A 522 16.99 1.78 -21.21
N SER A 523 16.16 1.90 -22.25
CA SER A 523 16.58 1.73 -23.64
C SER A 523 17.63 2.77 -24.04
N ALA A 524 17.45 4.03 -23.65
CA ALA A 524 18.41 5.11 -23.93
C ALA A 524 19.74 4.87 -23.22
N GLY A 525 19.71 4.60 -21.91
CA GLY A 525 20.91 4.33 -21.12
C GLY A 525 21.66 3.08 -21.58
N SER A 526 20.94 2.04 -22.00
CA SER A 526 21.55 0.85 -22.60
C SER A 526 22.26 1.18 -23.92
N GLY A 527 21.70 2.09 -24.73
CA GLY A 527 22.35 2.58 -25.94
C GLY A 527 23.65 3.34 -25.66
N GLU A 528 23.69 4.15 -24.59
CA GLU A 528 24.91 4.82 -24.14
C GLU A 528 25.98 3.81 -23.66
N VAL A 529 25.58 2.81 -22.85
CA VAL A 529 26.49 1.74 -22.40
C VAL A 529 27.02 0.94 -23.59
N LEU A 530 26.18 0.62 -24.58
CA LEU A 530 26.60 -0.08 -25.79
C LEU A 530 27.67 0.70 -26.55
N THR A 531 27.49 2.02 -26.66
CA THR A 531 28.44 2.93 -27.32
C THR A 531 29.76 2.98 -26.54
N ALA A 532 29.71 3.20 -25.23
CA ALA A 532 30.89 3.24 -24.37
C ALA A 532 31.67 1.91 -24.36
N ALA A 533 30.95 0.78 -24.35
CA ALA A 533 31.56 -0.55 -24.43
C ALA A 533 32.26 -0.77 -25.78
N ALA A 534 31.65 -0.32 -26.89
CA ALA A 534 32.27 -0.39 -28.21
C ALA A 534 33.55 0.45 -28.30
N GLU A 535 33.53 1.68 -27.78
CA GLU A 535 34.71 2.55 -27.72
C GLU A 535 35.83 1.96 -26.83
N LEU A 536 35.47 1.32 -25.71
CA LEU A 536 36.41 0.66 -24.82
C LEU A 536 37.05 -0.57 -25.49
N ALA A 537 36.27 -1.35 -26.24
CA ALA A 537 36.78 -2.47 -27.03
C ALA A 537 37.75 -2.00 -28.13
N GLU A 538 37.41 -0.93 -28.85
CA GLU A 538 38.30 -0.34 -29.86
C GLU A 538 39.60 0.20 -29.24
N SER A 539 39.48 0.92 -28.12
CA SER A 539 40.63 1.47 -27.39
C SER A 539 41.54 0.37 -26.86
N SER A 540 40.97 -0.74 -26.38
CA SER A 540 41.72 -1.91 -25.93
C SER A 540 42.50 -2.55 -27.08
N GLU A 541 41.88 -2.72 -28.25
CA GLU A 541 42.56 -3.27 -29.42
C GLU A 541 43.65 -2.33 -29.97
N ARG A 542 43.42 -1.01 -29.90
CA ARG A 542 44.44 -0.01 -30.25
C ARG A 542 45.62 -0.06 -29.27
N LEU A 543 45.36 -0.14 -27.97
CA LEU A 543 46.40 -0.27 -26.93
C LEU A 543 47.20 -1.56 -27.10
N ARG A 544 46.54 -2.68 -27.42
CA ARG A 544 47.19 -3.97 -27.74
C ARG A 544 48.21 -3.84 -28.88
N ARG A 545 47.82 -3.15 -29.96
CA ARG A 545 48.69 -2.92 -31.13
C ARG A 545 49.87 -2.00 -30.83
N GLU A 546 49.65 -0.90 -30.11
CA GLU A 546 50.73 0.02 -29.72
C GLU A 546 51.73 -0.64 -28.76
N MET A 547 51.23 -1.40 -27.79
CA MET A 547 52.06 -2.21 -26.91
C MET A 547 52.94 -3.20 -27.67
N SER A 548 52.34 -3.96 -28.58
CA SER A 548 53.08 -4.96 -29.36
C SER A 548 54.18 -4.29 -30.20
N ARG A 549 53.91 -3.13 -30.80
CA ARG A 549 54.92 -2.31 -31.51
C ARG A 549 56.02 -1.80 -30.57
N PHE A 550 55.68 -1.34 -29.38
CA PHE A 550 56.65 -0.87 -28.38
C PHE A 550 57.59 -2.01 -27.93
N VAL A 551 57.05 -3.16 -27.55
CA VAL A 551 57.82 -4.35 -27.16
C VAL A 551 58.74 -4.79 -28.30
N GLN A 552 58.24 -4.81 -29.53
CA GLN A 552 59.02 -5.18 -30.71
C GLN A 552 60.16 -4.19 -30.99
N SER A 553 59.93 -2.89 -30.76
CA SER A 553 60.96 -1.85 -30.89
C SER A 553 62.03 -1.93 -29.79
N VAL A 554 61.64 -2.24 -28.55
CA VAL A 554 62.57 -2.44 -27.43
C VAL A 554 63.43 -3.68 -27.62
N ARG A 555 62.88 -4.75 -28.19
CA ARG A 555 63.64 -5.98 -28.54
C ARG A 555 64.59 -5.79 -29.72
N ALA A 556 64.36 -4.79 -30.57
CA ALA A 556 65.18 -4.51 -31.75
C ALA A 556 66.31 -3.47 -31.50
N ALA A 557 66.27 -2.77 -30.37
CA ALA A 557 67.24 -1.76 -29.94
C ALA A 557 68.30 -2.37 -29.00
#